data_AF-A0A923SCI7-F1
#
_entry.id   AF-A0A923SCI7-F1
#
_cell.length_a   1.000
_cell.length_b   1.000
_cell.length_c   1.000
_cell.angle_alpha   90.00
_cell.angle_beta   90.00
_cell.angle_gamma   90.00
#
_symmetry.space_group_name_H-M   'P 1'
#
loop_
_entity.id
_entity.type
_entity.pdbx_description
1 polymer ?
#
loop_
_entity_poly.entity_id
_entity_poly.type
_entity_poly.pdbx_seq_one_letter_code
_entity_poly.pdbx_strand_id
1 'polypeptide(L)'
;MRVPAHTPLARAQRGVSLIITMVMLVIIGLTAAAAMRSAISSEKVINNMRSEALAQQYAEAALRYCEQQMALPSVSRVAKLQDDQIATIDYGAATKWETTTSWVGGTPARVIVPNEQFKNTDSSFSPSVAPQCMAEKQKLADGTSVAVVVTARGFSPDYAADADGKTTAGSVVWLQSTSAFN
;
A
#
# COMPACT_ATOMS: atom_id res chain seq x y z
N MET A 1 -10.35 -81.76 33.21
CA MET A 1 -9.94 -80.34 33.30
C MET A 1 -10.69 -79.58 32.21
N ARG A 2 -11.69 -78.75 32.57
CA ARG A 2 -12.66 -78.15 31.63
C ARG A 2 -12.14 -76.77 31.18
N VAL A 3 -12.02 -76.57 29.87
CA VAL A 3 -11.73 -75.27 29.23
C VAL A 3 -13.05 -74.48 29.12
N PRO A 4 -13.10 -73.18 29.49
CA PRO A 4 -14.30 -72.37 29.29
C PRO A 4 -14.35 -71.83 27.85
N ALA A 5 -15.53 -71.93 27.25
CA ALA A 5 -15.84 -71.41 25.92
C ALA A 5 -16.04 -69.88 25.97
N HIS A 6 -15.45 -69.17 25.01
CA HIS A 6 -15.61 -67.72 24.83
C HIS A 6 -16.84 -67.46 23.94
N THR A 7 -17.83 -66.74 24.46
CA THR A 7 -19.05 -66.35 23.77
C THR A 7 -18.80 -65.22 22.75
N PRO A 8 -19.33 -65.30 21.51
CA PRO A 8 -19.09 -64.28 20.49
C PRO A 8 -20.12 -63.15 20.56
N LEU A 9 -19.76 -62.02 21.18
CA LEU A 9 -20.52 -60.75 21.14
C LEU A 9 -20.01 -59.76 20.07
N ALA A 10 -19.23 -60.24 19.09
CA ALA A 10 -18.45 -59.37 18.19
C ALA A 10 -19.22 -58.69 17.05
N ARG A 11 -20.53 -58.93 16.87
CA ARG A 11 -21.29 -58.40 15.71
C ARG A 11 -21.93 -57.02 15.95
N ALA A 12 -22.41 -56.74 17.16
CA ALA A 12 -23.00 -55.43 17.50
C ALA A 12 -21.92 -54.33 17.74
N GLN A 13 -20.74 -54.71 18.25
CA GLN A 13 -19.64 -53.76 18.49
C GLN A 13 -19.00 -53.19 17.21
N ARG A 14 -19.10 -53.90 16.08
CA ARG A 14 -18.49 -53.46 14.80
C ARG A 14 -19.19 -52.25 14.18
N GLY A 15 -20.51 -52.10 14.35
CA GLY A 15 -21.26 -50.94 13.83
C GLY A 15 -20.99 -49.65 14.62
N VAL A 16 -20.89 -49.77 15.95
CA VAL A 16 -20.66 -48.61 16.84
C VAL A 16 -19.25 -48.03 16.66
N SER A 17 -18.23 -48.88 16.46
CA SER A 17 -16.87 -48.42 16.20
C SER A 17 -16.77 -47.57 14.92
N LEU A 18 -17.49 -47.95 13.85
CA LEU A 18 -17.50 -47.19 12.60
C LEU A 18 -18.13 -45.81 12.79
N ILE A 19 -19.26 -45.71 13.49
CA ILE A 19 -19.93 -44.45 13.78
C ILE A 19 -19.02 -43.51 14.57
N ILE A 20 -18.34 -44.02 15.61
CA ILE A 20 -17.40 -43.23 16.41
C ILE A 20 -16.26 -42.72 15.53
N THR A 21 -15.66 -43.57 14.69
CA THR A 21 -14.59 -43.13 13.78
C THR A 21 -15.05 -42.07 12.79
N MET A 22 -16.26 -42.20 12.23
CA MET A 22 -16.82 -41.21 11.32
C MET A 22 -17.04 -39.87 12.03
N VAL A 23 -17.60 -39.87 13.23
CA VAL A 23 -17.81 -38.65 14.03
C VAL A 23 -16.47 -37.99 14.38
N MET A 24 -15.46 -38.77 14.78
CA MET A 24 -14.12 -38.26 15.07
C MET A 24 -13.47 -37.65 13.83
N LEU A 25 -13.57 -38.31 12.66
CA LEU A 25 -13.07 -37.78 11.39
C LEU A 25 -13.77 -36.47 11.01
N VAL A 26 -15.08 -36.37 11.22
CA VAL A 26 -15.83 -35.13 10.98
C VAL A 26 -15.34 -34.01 11.89
N ILE A 27 -15.16 -34.27 13.19
CA ILE A 27 -14.67 -33.26 14.14
C ILE A 27 -13.27 -32.78 13.74
N ILE A 28 -12.34 -33.70 13.45
CA ILE A 28 -10.98 -33.36 13.04
C ILE A 28 -10.98 -32.62 11.69
N GLY A 29 -11.83 -33.02 10.75
CA GLY A 29 -11.97 -32.35 9.46
C GLY A 29 -12.45 -30.90 9.61
N LEU A 30 -13.43 -30.66 10.47
CA LEU A 30 -13.95 -29.32 10.75
C LEU A 30 -12.92 -28.44 11.45
N THR A 31 -12.16 -28.96 12.42
CA THR A 31 -11.10 -28.20 13.10
C THR A 31 -9.93 -27.88 12.16
N ALA A 32 -9.51 -28.84 11.34
CA ALA A 32 -8.48 -28.63 10.33
C ALA A 32 -8.91 -27.58 9.29
N ALA A 33 -10.14 -27.66 8.79
CA ALA A 33 -10.69 -26.68 7.84
C ALA A 33 -10.77 -25.27 8.46
N ALA A 34 -11.21 -25.15 9.71
CA ALA A 34 -11.23 -23.89 10.43
C ALA A 34 -9.82 -23.30 10.60
N ALA A 35 -8.84 -24.12 10.98
CA ALA A 35 -7.45 -23.70 11.12
C ALA A 35 -6.83 -23.21 9.79
N MET A 36 -7.05 -23.95 8.70
CA MET A 36 -6.57 -23.56 7.36
C MET A 36 -7.20 -22.23 6.91
N ARG A 37 -8.50 -22.05 7.11
CA ARG A 37 -9.19 -20.81 6.76
C ARG A 37 -8.63 -19.61 7.53
N SER A 38 -8.38 -19.79 8.83
CA SER A 38 -7.76 -18.76 9.65
C SER A 38 -6.35 -18.42 9.16
N ALA A 39 -5.53 -19.41 8.83
CA ALA A 39 -4.18 -19.19 8.30
C ALA A 39 -4.20 -18.39 6.98
N ILE A 40 -5.06 -18.75 6.03
CA ILE A 40 -5.22 -18.02 4.75
C ILE A 40 -5.69 -16.58 5.01
N SER A 41 -6.60 -16.38 5.96
CA SER A 41 -7.05 -15.03 6.32
C SER A 41 -5.90 -14.19 6.88
N SER A 42 -5.10 -14.75 7.79
CA SER A 42 -3.95 -14.06 8.37
C SER A 42 -2.87 -13.76 7.32
N GLU A 43 -2.60 -14.68 6.39
CA GLU A 43 -1.65 -14.47 5.30
C GLU A 43 -2.05 -13.29 4.41
N LYS A 44 -3.33 -13.18 4.04
CA LYS A 44 -3.85 -12.04 3.27
C LYS A 44 -3.67 -10.72 4.01
N VAL A 45 -3.97 -10.68 5.30
CA VAL A 45 -3.77 -9.47 6.13
C VAL A 45 -2.30 -9.10 6.20
N ILE A 46 -1.41 -10.06 6.43
CA ILE A 46 0.05 -9.82 6.47
C ILE A 46 0.56 -9.33 5.11
N ASN A 47 0.10 -9.91 4.01
CA ASN A 47 0.50 -9.48 2.67
C ASN A 47 0.05 -8.05 2.37
N ASN A 48 -1.17 -7.68 2.77
CA ASN A 48 -1.67 -6.32 2.61
C ASN A 48 -0.87 -5.33 3.47
N MET A 49 -0.61 -5.64 4.74
CA MET A 49 0.22 -4.81 5.62
C MET A 49 1.63 -4.63 5.07
N ARG A 50 2.24 -5.69 4.51
CA ARG A 50 3.56 -5.60 3.87
C ARG A 50 3.53 -4.67 2.65
N SER A 51 2.50 -4.79 1.82
CA SER A 51 2.33 -3.98 0.61
C SER A 51 2.12 -2.51 0.94
N GLU A 52 1.33 -2.23 1.97
CA GLU A 52 1.10 -0.89 2.51
C GLU A 52 2.38 -0.29 3.13
N ALA A 53 3.13 -1.07 3.92
CA ALA A 53 4.39 -0.62 4.52
C ALA A 53 5.43 -0.25 3.45
N LEU A 54 5.52 -1.03 2.36
CA LEU A 54 6.40 -0.70 1.23
C LEU A 54 5.94 0.58 0.51
N ALA A 55 4.63 0.71 0.25
CA ALA A 55 4.07 1.93 -0.34
C ALA A 55 4.36 3.15 0.54
N GLN A 56 4.28 3.02 1.86
CA GLN A 56 4.62 4.09 2.80
C GLN A 56 6.11 4.47 2.73
N GLN A 57 7.03 3.51 2.74
CA GLN A 57 8.46 3.79 2.58
C GLN A 57 8.75 4.55 1.28
N TYR A 58 8.10 4.17 0.19
CA TYR A 58 8.23 4.86 -1.08
C TYR A 58 7.61 6.27 -1.06
N ALA A 59 6.49 6.47 -0.36
CA ALA A 59 5.88 7.78 -0.18
C ALA A 59 6.80 8.71 0.63
N GLU A 60 7.42 8.20 1.70
CA GLU A 60 8.38 8.94 2.52
C GLU A 60 9.64 9.31 1.73
N ALA A 61 10.14 8.41 0.88
CA ALA A 61 11.26 8.70 -0.02
C ALA A 61 10.92 9.80 -1.03
N ALA A 62 9.72 9.75 -1.62
CA ALA A 62 9.22 10.82 -2.49
C ALA A 62 9.08 12.16 -1.77
N LEU A 63 8.53 12.16 -0.56
CA LEU A 63 8.35 13.38 0.22
C LEU A 63 9.69 14.02 0.54
N ARG A 64 10.64 13.24 1.08
CA ARG A 64 11.99 13.71 1.39
C ARG A 64 12.71 14.25 0.17
N TYR A 65 12.58 13.58 -0.98
CA TYR A 65 13.18 14.05 -2.23
C TYR A 65 12.62 15.40 -2.66
N CYS A 66 11.30 15.57 -2.70
CA CYS A 66 10.69 16.85 -3.06
C CYS A 66 11.02 17.95 -2.04
N GLU A 67 11.03 17.66 -0.73
CA GLU A 67 11.43 18.63 0.30
C GLU A 67 12.88 19.08 0.15
N GLN A 68 13.80 18.16 -0.14
CA GLN A 68 15.20 18.49 -0.43
C GLN A 68 15.32 19.39 -1.66
N GLN A 69 14.54 19.12 -2.71
CA GLN A 69 14.50 20.00 -3.89
C GLN A 69 13.94 21.38 -3.53
N MET A 70 12.89 21.45 -2.72
CA MET A 70 12.31 22.73 -2.28
C MET A 70 13.25 23.55 -1.40
N ALA A 71 14.18 22.91 -0.68
CA ALA A 71 15.23 23.58 0.08
C ALA A 71 16.34 24.21 -0.80
N LEU A 72 16.47 23.78 -2.06
CA LEU A 72 17.43 24.37 -3.01
C LEU A 72 16.86 25.67 -3.63
N PRO A 73 17.73 26.57 -4.13
CA PRO A 73 17.32 27.67 -4.98
C PRO A 73 16.59 27.16 -6.22
N SER A 74 15.54 27.85 -6.67
CA SER A 74 14.67 27.44 -7.79
C SER A 74 15.44 26.96 -9.02
N VAL A 75 16.48 27.69 -9.45
CA VAL A 75 17.30 27.35 -10.63
C VAL A 75 18.06 26.03 -10.53
N SER A 76 18.32 25.54 -9.30
CA SER A 76 19.04 24.30 -9.03
C SER A 76 18.10 23.10 -8.81
N ARG A 77 16.79 23.33 -8.81
CA ARG A 77 15.78 22.27 -8.64
C ARG A 77 15.56 21.52 -9.96
N VAL A 78 15.01 20.32 -9.85
CA VAL A 78 14.40 19.65 -11.00
C VAL A 78 13.37 20.56 -11.67
N ALA A 79 13.33 20.56 -13.01
CA ALA A 79 12.53 21.50 -13.80
C ALA A 79 11.07 21.66 -13.31
N LYS A 80 10.43 20.56 -12.92
CA LYS A 80 9.02 20.54 -12.46
C LYS A 80 8.79 21.16 -11.07
N LEU A 81 9.84 21.43 -10.30
CA LEU A 81 9.77 22.08 -8.98
C LEU A 81 10.36 23.50 -9.01
N GLN A 82 10.67 24.02 -10.19
CA GLN A 82 11.04 25.41 -10.34
C GLN A 82 9.81 26.31 -10.11
N ASP A 83 10.04 27.51 -9.61
CA ASP A 83 8.98 28.40 -9.13
C ASP A 83 7.93 28.77 -10.20
N ASP A 84 8.31 28.75 -11.48
CA ASP A 84 7.45 28.98 -12.64
C ASP A 84 6.60 27.76 -13.01
N GLN A 85 7.03 26.56 -12.61
CA GLN A 85 6.32 25.29 -12.86
C GLN A 85 5.42 24.86 -11.69
N ILE A 86 5.60 25.45 -10.50
CA ILE A 86 4.75 25.22 -9.34
C ILE A 86 3.49 26.07 -9.44
N ALA A 87 2.32 25.42 -9.43
CA ALA A 87 1.06 26.15 -9.46
C ALA A 87 0.81 26.90 -8.14
N THR A 88 0.31 28.13 -8.27
CA THR A 88 -0.19 28.92 -7.14
C THR A 88 -1.71 28.85 -7.13
N ILE A 89 -2.28 28.39 -6.02
CA ILE A 89 -3.69 28.14 -5.79
C ILE A 89 -4.21 29.23 -4.86
N ASP A 90 -5.26 29.93 -5.28
CA ASP A 90 -5.92 30.92 -4.43
C ASP A 90 -6.66 30.23 -3.28
N TYR A 91 -6.84 30.95 -2.17
CA TYR A 91 -7.58 30.44 -1.02
C TYR A 91 -9.00 30.00 -1.43
N GLY A 92 -9.35 28.74 -1.14
CA GLY A 92 -10.65 28.17 -1.48
C GLY A 92 -10.80 27.66 -2.93
N ALA A 93 -9.76 27.78 -3.77
CA ALA A 93 -9.75 27.17 -5.10
C ALA A 93 -9.43 25.66 -5.04
N ALA A 94 -9.80 24.94 -6.10
CA ALA A 94 -9.52 23.50 -6.19
C ALA A 94 -8.01 23.23 -6.24
N THR A 95 -7.55 22.37 -5.33
CA THR A 95 -6.14 21.97 -5.22
C THR A 95 -5.76 21.04 -6.37
N LYS A 96 -4.49 21.09 -6.78
CA LYS A 96 -4.03 20.28 -7.92
C LYS A 96 -3.69 18.87 -7.50
N TRP A 97 -3.30 18.66 -6.24
CA TRP A 97 -3.03 17.33 -5.69
C TRP A 97 -4.26 16.42 -5.64
N GLU A 98 -5.47 16.98 -5.44
CA GLU A 98 -6.73 16.23 -5.50
C GLU A 98 -7.13 15.86 -6.94
N THR A 99 -6.55 16.54 -7.94
CA THR A 99 -6.90 16.33 -9.35
C THR A 99 -6.08 15.20 -9.95
N THR A 100 -6.73 14.11 -10.35
CA THR A 100 -6.05 12.92 -10.94
C THR A 100 -5.19 13.24 -12.16
N THR A 101 -5.60 14.21 -13.00
CA THR A 101 -4.87 14.58 -14.22
C THR A 101 -3.49 15.18 -13.96
N SER A 102 -3.31 15.89 -12.84
CA SER A 102 -2.00 16.41 -12.37
C SER A 102 -0.97 15.28 -12.19
N TRP A 103 -1.47 14.09 -11.88
CA TRP A 103 -0.68 12.89 -11.63
C TRP A 103 -0.49 11.98 -12.85
N VAL A 104 -1.07 12.30 -14.01
CA VAL A 104 -0.85 11.55 -15.28
C VAL A 104 -0.22 12.40 -16.37
N GLY A 105 -0.23 13.74 -16.28
CA GLY A 105 0.58 14.61 -17.15
C GLY A 105 0.22 16.11 -17.17
N GLY A 106 -0.59 16.59 -16.23
CA GLY A 106 -1.02 18.00 -16.15
C GLY A 106 0.02 18.98 -15.58
N THR A 107 -0.39 20.23 -15.41
CA THR A 107 0.36 21.29 -14.71
C THR A 107 -0.36 21.67 -13.40
N PRO A 108 0.35 21.72 -12.24
CA PRO A 108 1.76 21.40 -12.05
C PRO A 108 2.00 19.90 -12.25
N ALA A 109 3.15 19.56 -12.82
CA ALA A 109 3.42 18.19 -13.21
C ALA A 109 4.03 17.41 -12.04
N ARG A 110 3.51 16.20 -11.80
CA ARG A 110 4.17 15.26 -10.89
C ARG A 110 5.66 15.10 -11.22
N VAL A 111 6.47 15.06 -10.19
CA VAL A 111 7.86 14.63 -10.21
C VAL A 111 7.88 13.13 -10.03
N ILE A 112 8.58 12.43 -10.92
CA ILE A 112 8.90 11.02 -10.75
C ILE A 112 10.24 10.99 -10.03
N VAL A 113 10.27 10.35 -8.87
CA VAL A 113 11.49 10.27 -8.06
C VAL A 113 12.52 9.42 -8.83
N PRO A 114 13.78 9.86 -8.95
CA PRO A 114 14.83 9.07 -9.59
C PRO A 114 15.10 7.77 -8.84
N ASN A 115 15.44 6.71 -9.58
CA ASN A 115 15.64 5.38 -9.01
C ASN A 115 16.73 5.36 -7.93
N GLU A 116 17.75 6.24 -8.01
CA GLU A 116 18.82 6.29 -7.00
C GLU A 116 18.33 6.66 -5.60
N GLN A 117 17.15 7.27 -5.47
CA GLN A 117 16.61 7.72 -4.18
C GLN A 117 15.94 6.59 -3.38
N PHE A 118 15.56 5.49 -4.03
CA PHE A 118 14.79 4.42 -3.37
C PHE A 118 15.21 3.00 -3.78
N LYS A 119 16.13 2.86 -4.74
CA LYS A 119 16.67 1.57 -5.18
C LYS A 119 18.10 1.40 -4.65
N ASN A 120 18.37 0.24 -4.06
CA ASN A 120 19.75 -0.17 -3.75
C ASN A 120 20.40 -0.79 -4.99
N THR A 121 21.68 -0.53 -5.22
CA THR A 121 22.47 -1.10 -6.33
C THR A 121 22.58 -2.61 -6.27
N ASP A 122 22.50 -3.19 -5.08
CA ASP A 122 22.56 -4.64 -4.85
C ASP A 122 21.22 -5.35 -5.11
N SER A 123 20.16 -4.60 -5.42
CA SER A 123 18.83 -5.16 -5.67
C SER A 123 18.45 -5.02 -7.15
N SER A 124 18.13 -6.14 -7.80
CA SER A 124 17.54 -6.13 -9.14
C SER A 124 16.08 -5.68 -9.13
N PHE A 125 15.44 -5.62 -7.95
CA PHE A 125 14.04 -5.24 -7.82
C PHE A 125 13.83 -3.78 -8.23
N SER A 126 12.86 -3.55 -9.11
CA SER A 126 12.34 -2.24 -9.45
C SER A 126 10.82 -2.29 -9.35
N PRO A 127 10.19 -1.36 -8.63
CA PRO A 127 8.73 -1.28 -8.62
C PRO A 127 8.23 -0.95 -10.03
N SER A 128 7.03 -1.46 -10.34
CA SER A 128 6.35 -1.20 -11.62
C SER A 128 6.06 0.29 -11.83
N VAL A 129 5.84 1.02 -10.73
CA VAL A 129 5.63 2.46 -10.72
C VAL A 129 6.55 3.08 -9.68
N ALA A 130 7.41 4.01 -10.13
CA ALA A 130 8.27 4.77 -9.23
C ALA A 130 7.44 5.71 -8.34
N PRO A 131 7.89 5.98 -7.10
CA PRO A 131 7.26 6.96 -6.24
C PRO A 131 7.27 8.34 -6.87
N GLN A 132 6.27 9.15 -6.50
CA GLN A 132 6.02 10.44 -7.13
C GLN A 132 5.70 11.49 -6.09
N CYS A 133 6.04 12.74 -6.38
CA CYS A 133 5.68 13.87 -5.55
C CYS A 133 5.32 15.08 -6.39
N MET A 134 4.65 16.04 -5.77
CA MET A 134 4.22 17.28 -6.40
C MET A 134 4.23 18.40 -5.36
N ALA A 135 4.61 19.60 -5.78
CA ALA A 135 4.52 20.79 -4.95
C ALA A 135 3.52 21.76 -5.56
N GLU A 136 2.74 22.40 -4.69
CA GLU A 136 1.88 23.53 -5.03
C GLU A 136 2.02 24.64 -3.97
N LYS A 137 1.82 25.89 -4.39
CA LYS A 137 1.78 27.06 -3.51
C LYS A 137 0.30 27.37 -3.24
N GLN A 138 -0.10 27.50 -1.98
CA GLN A 138 -1.47 27.82 -1.59
C GLN A 138 -1.47 29.17 -0.87
N LYS A 139 -2.26 30.13 -1.37
CA LYS A 139 -2.49 31.39 -0.66
C LYS A 139 -3.39 31.14 0.55
N LEU A 140 -3.03 31.75 1.68
CA LEU A 140 -3.84 31.72 2.89
C LEU A 140 -4.99 32.74 2.79
N ALA A 141 -5.91 32.66 3.75
CA ALA A 141 -7.08 33.54 3.83
C ALA A 141 -6.71 35.03 3.97
N ASP A 142 -5.49 35.34 4.42
CA ASP A 142 -4.97 36.71 4.54
C ASP A 142 -4.60 37.34 3.18
N GLY A 143 -4.53 36.53 2.11
CA GLY A 143 -4.20 36.97 0.75
C GLY A 143 -2.72 37.31 0.52
N THR A 144 -1.91 37.34 1.57
CA THR A 144 -0.47 37.70 1.53
C THR A 144 0.44 36.53 1.84
N SER A 145 0.04 35.63 2.74
CA SER A 145 0.86 34.48 3.10
C SER A 145 0.68 33.34 2.10
N VAL A 146 1.78 32.65 1.78
CA VAL A 146 1.79 31.49 0.88
C VAL A 146 2.38 30.30 1.60
N ALA A 147 1.62 29.21 1.70
CA ALA A 147 2.12 27.92 2.13
C ALA A 147 2.56 27.11 0.90
N VAL A 148 3.68 26.40 1.03
CA VAL A 148 4.05 25.35 0.07
C VAL A 148 3.50 24.04 0.61
N VAL A 149 2.69 23.37 -0.21
CA VAL A 149 2.17 22.03 0.05
C VAL A 149 2.88 21.06 -0.86
N VAL A 150 3.58 20.11 -0.25
CA VAL A 150 4.23 19.00 -0.95
C VAL A 150 3.41 17.74 -0.69
N THR A 151 2.87 17.16 -1.75
CA THR A 151 2.15 15.90 -1.70
C THR A 151 2.99 14.82 -2.36
N ALA A 152 3.18 13.70 -1.68
CA ALA A 152 3.91 12.54 -2.16
C ALA A 152 3.01 11.31 -2.19
N ARG A 153 3.24 10.44 -3.16
CA ARG A 153 2.57 9.15 -3.28
C ARG A 153 3.57 8.03 -3.53
N GLY A 154 3.42 6.97 -2.76
CA GLY A 154 4.17 5.73 -2.90
C GLY A 154 3.24 4.60 -3.30
N PHE A 155 3.79 3.62 -4.02
CA PHE A 155 3.04 2.54 -4.64
C PHE A 155 3.59 1.20 -4.18
N SER A 156 2.70 0.25 -3.91
CA SER A 156 3.13 -1.12 -3.65
C SER A 156 3.68 -1.77 -4.93
N PRO A 157 4.53 -2.81 -4.81
CA PRO A 157 5.09 -3.53 -5.98
C PRO A 157 4.05 -4.06 -6.98
N ASP A 158 2.89 -4.46 -6.47
CA ASP A 158 1.74 -5.02 -7.19
C ASP A 158 0.74 -3.95 -7.65
N TYR A 159 1.09 -2.67 -7.52
CA TYR A 159 0.23 -1.56 -7.94
C TYR A 159 -0.10 -1.62 -9.43
N ALA A 160 -1.38 -1.48 -9.73
CA ALA A 160 -1.90 -1.29 -11.07
C ALA A 160 -2.96 -0.18 -11.08
N ALA A 161 -3.03 0.54 -12.20
CA ALA A 161 -4.02 1.57 -12.46
C ALA A 161 -4.67 1.36 -13.82
N ASP A 162 -5.88 1.89 -13.98
CA ASP A 162 -6.53 2.01 -15.30
C ASP A 162 -5.94 3.16 -16.13
N ALA A 163 -6.47 3.35 -17.35
CA ALA A 163 -6.03 4.41 -18.26
C ALA A 163 -6.29 5.83 -17.70
N ASP A 164 -7.25 5.97 -16.78
CA ASP A 164 -7.61 7.23 -16.13
C ASP A 164 -6.77 7.49 -14.86
N GLY A 165 -5.86 6.57 -14.49
CA GLY A 165 -4.97 6.68 -13.35
C GLY A 165 -5.61 6.28 -12.01
N LYS A 166 -6.78 5.64 -12.03
CA LYS A 166 -7.44 5.11 -10.83
C LYS A 166 -6.86 3.74 -10.47
N THR A 167 -6.59 3.54 -9.18
CA THR A 167 -6.06 2.28 -8.65
C THR A 167 -7.02 1.12 -8.88
N THR A 168 -6.54 0.04 -9.51
CA THR A 168 -7.29 -1.20 -9.74
C THR A 168 -6.76 -2.37 -8.91
N ALA A 169 -5.47 -2.37 -8.57
CA ALA A 169 -4.84 -3.36 -7.69
C ALA A 169 -3.67 -2.74 -6.89
N GLY A 170 -3.29 -3.40 -5.81
CA GLY A 170 -2.23 -2.96 -4.89
C GLY A 170 -2.65 -1.84 -3.95
N SER A 171 -1.66 -1.09 -3.47
CA SER A 171 -1.82 -0.04 -2.47
C SER A 171 -1.13 1.25 -2.90
N VAL A 172 -1.76 2.39 -2.57
CA VAL A 172 -1.18 3.72 -2.74
C VAL A 172 -1.27 4.45 -1.41
N VAL A 173 -0.13 4.91 -0.93
CA VAL A 173 -0.05 5.73 0.29
C VAL A 173 0.22 7.17 -0.13
N TRP A 174 -0.53 8.09 0.45
CA TRP A 174 -0.42 9.52 0.21
C TRP A 174 0.09 10.20 1.48
N LEU A 175 1.14 11.00 1.34
CA LEU A 175 1.71 11.82 2.41
C LEU A 175 1.69 13.28 1.97
N GLN A 176 1.48 14.18 2.93
CA GLN A 176 1.46 15.61 2.68
C GLN A 176 2.25 16.34 3.75
N SER A 177 3.08 17.27 3.30
CA SER A 177 3.84 18.20 4.14
C SER A 177 3.48 19.61 3.75
N THR A 178 3.29 20.48 4.75
CA THR A 178 2.93 21.89 4.54
C THR A 178 3.94 22.77 5.25
N SER A 179 4.66 23.61 4.52
CA SER A 179 5.60 24.58 5.05
C SER A 179 5.13 25.99 4.71
N ALA A 180 4.83 26.81 5.72
CA ALA A 180 4.56 28.23 5.56
C ALA A 180 5.87 29.01 5.64
N PHE A 181 6.14 29.85 4.64
CA PHE A 181 7.23 30.82 4.70
C PHE A 181 6.60 32.15 5.11
N ASN A 182 6.98 32.64 6.30
CA ASN A 182 6.60 33.96 6.81
C ASN A 182 7.66 34.99 6.40
#